data_AF-A0A7S2VHB2-F1
#
_entry.id   AF-A0A7S2VHB2-F1
#
_cell.length_a   1.000
_cell.length_b   1.000
_cell.length_c   1.000
_cell.angle_alpha   90.00
_cell.angle_beta   90.00
_cell.angle_gamma   90.00
#
_symmetry.space_group_name_H-M   'P 1'
#
loop_
_entity.id
_entity.type
_entity.pdbx_description
1 polymer ?
#
loop_
_entity_poly.entity_id
_entity_poly.type
_entity_poly.pdbx_seq_one_letter_code
_entity_poly.pdbx_strand_id
1 'polypeptide(L)'
;LKSVWLEPRGKDPPTAFDAGHLSKTREACVGHRAPLSCMSVGEQDVISQVRREMEEVTKSVSKLEVGEGGLEDHVKSIHKRHEKLAGRVRRHVRRKLKAKAQHSSIMKEFGLKSMATVAGWMTAQTVVLCIDEVTSELPYTKHVKAVLGWVLYVSLITVLVPTLDWFLRDVPETRGFKRDQMHLFKTCLPMFFAWAWKGLVSAMINLDGGAFLVKLLVALGISGFVVLAELCPCYSRRAQAISEKGDGDTICARILVFPGHLGLSVGFAWNAVCKHWQSAITVEEPLLVFMIESVYFCVMTTLMVLLIIVLARRKRACTADLEDAEDDDGDTSFSEDMFKITNQLDFVTSATMMESVHFVFAWGQLDLLNAFFFTYLLGCESATTCTHQSNFAFATILTLIAARGVSVLTVENRRQEVNKAFSDLARKALGLNVGWAWANWTTTAIANAVSGPTKIPHAAMYALCVAFAWFIISLLHHRFEVERRAWDKHVEQEATIDFG
;
A
#
# COMPACT_ATOMS: atom_id res chain seq x y z
N LEU A 1 13.87 -4.79 -48.15
CA LEU A 1 12.56 -4.75 -48.83
C LEU A 1 12.03 -3.32 -48.78
N LYS A 2 12.00 -2.67 -49.95
CA LYS A 2 11.50 -1.31 -50.20
C LYS A 2 9.97 -1.25 -50.04
N SER A 3 9.49 0.00 -49.96
CA SER A 3 8.12 0.49 -50.22
C SER A 3 7.23 0.66 -48.98
N VAL A 4 6.48 1.75 -48.75
CA VAL A 4 6.30 3.07 -49.41
C VAL A 4 5.30 3.85 -48.53
N TRP A 5 5.64 5.10 -48.16
CA TRP A 5 4.78 6.31 -48.02
C TRP A 5 3.63 6.35 -46.96
N LEU A 6 3.35 7.44 -46.21
CA LEU A 6 3.31 8.89 -46.51
C LEU A 6 3.56 9.77 -45.27
N GLU A 7 4.20 10.92 -45.51
CA GLU A 7 4.32 12.11 -44.65
C GLU A 7 3.07 13.03 -44.67
N PRO A 8 2.98 14.05 -43.79
CA PRO A 8 1.74 14.71 -43.41
C PRO A 8 1.43 16.02 -44.18
N ARG A 9 0.14 16.27 -44.46
CA ARG A 9 -0.47 17.58 -44.77
C ARG A 9 -1.92 17.53 -44.26
N GLY A 10 -2.56 18.57 -43.74
CA GLY A 10 -2.22 19.97 -43.60
C GLY A 10 -3.23 20.64 -42.66
N LYS A 11 -2.96 21.91 -42.35
CA LYS A 11 -3.82 22.82 -41.57
C LYS A 11 -5.08 23.15 -42.38
N ASP A 12 -6.24 23.12 -41.72
CA ASP A 12 -7.29 24.16 -41.74
C ASP A 12 -8.37 23.82 -40.69
N PRO A 13 -9.06 24.82 -40.09
CA PRO A 13 -9.93 24.62 -38.93
C PRO A 13 -11.36 24.27 -39.35
N PRO A 14 -12.11 23.45 -38.59
CA PRO A 14 -13.54 23.34 -38.84
C PRO A 14 -14.27 24.53 -38.20
N THR A 15 -14.69 25.46 -39.04
CA THR A 15 -15.84 26.32 -38.83
C THR A 15 -17.14 25.52 -38.97
N ALA A 16 -18.21 26.08 -38.39
CA ALA A 16 -19.61 25.66 -38.47
C ALA A 16 -20.07 24.55 -37.51
N PHE A 17 -20.65 25.04 -36.41
CA PHE A 17 -21.70 24.45 -35.59
C PHE A 17 -22.71 23.63 -36.43
N ASP A 18 -22.83 22.34 -36.14
CA ASP A 18 -23.92 21.50 -36.63
C ASP A 18 -24.81 21.10 -35.45
N ALA A 19 -25.88 21.88 -35.24
CA ALA A 19 -26.81 21.76 -34.10
C ALA A 19 -27.77 20.55 -34.23
N GLY A 20 -27.62 19.72 -35.27
CA GLY A 20 -28.52 18.60 -35.56
C GLY A 20 -28.23 17.29 -34.81
N HIS A 21 -27.04 17.12 -34.22
CA HIS A 21 -26.63 15.82 -33.66
C HIS A 21 -26.82 15.68 -32.13
N LEU A 22 -27.13 16.78 -31.43
CA LEU A 22 -27.38 16.81 -29.98
C LEU A 22 -28.85 16.56 -29.59
N SER A 23 -29.79 16.52 -30.55
CA SER A 23 -31.20 16.23 -30.22
C SER A 23 -31.48 14.72 -30.06
N LYS A 24 -30.78 13.85 -30.81
CA LYS A 24 -31.01 12.39 -30.75
C LYS A 24 -30.37 11.69 -29.55
N THR A 25 -29.33 12.26 -28.94
CA THR A 25 -28.75 11.74 -27.67
C THR A 25 -29.47 12.25 -26.43
N ARG A 26 -30.24 13.35 -26.54
CA ARG A 26 -31.01 13.89 -25.41
C ARG A 26 -32.31 13.10 -25.15
N GLU A 27 -32.90 12.51 -26.19
CA GLU A 27 -34.09 11.65 -26.02
C GLU A 27 -33.76 10.23 -25.53
N ALA A 28 -32.53 9.74 -25.72
CA ALA A 28 -32.11 8.43 -25.22
C ALA A 28 -31.83 8.39 -23.69
N CYS A 29 -31.63 9.55 -23.03
CA CYS A 29 -31.31 9.63 -21.60
C CYS A 29 -32.49 10.02 -20.70
N VAL A 30 -33.70 10.25 -21.23
CA VAL A 30 -34.89 10.61 -20.43
C VAL A 30 -35.69 9.38 -19.96
N GLY A 31 -35.36 8.17 -20.44
CA GLY A 31 -36.13 6.94 -20.20
C GLY A 31 -35.66 6.00 -19.09
N HIS A 32 -34.54 6.25 -18.41
CA HIS A 32 -34.05 5.37 -17.35
C HIS A 32 -33.96 6.11 -16.01
N ARG A 33 -35.12 6.25 -15.35
CA ARG A 33 -35.13 6.32 -13.89
C ARG A 33 -34.56 5.00 -13.39
N ALA A 34 -33.29 4.99 -12.99
CA ALA A 34 -32.75 3.89 -12.20
C ALA A 34 -33.71 3.69 -11.00
N PRO A 35 -34.21 2.47 -10.76
CA PRO A 35 -35.08 2.25 -9.62
C PRO A 35 -34.30 2.63 -8.35
N LEU A 36 -34.96 3.39 -7.46
CA LEU A 36 -34.42 3.81 -6.16
C LEU A 36 -33.78 2.64 -5.39
N SER A 37 -34.17 1.39 -5.69
CA SER A 37 -33.65 0.14 -5.12
C SER A 37 -32.13 -0.07 -5.26
N CYS A 38 -31.45 0.62 -6.18
CA CYS A 38 -29.98 0.51 -6.34
C CYS A 38 -29.21 1.54 -5.51
N MET A 39 -29.91 2.49 -4.89
CA MET A 39 -29.31 3.54 -4.07
C MET A 39 -29.11 3.04 -2.64
N SER A 40 -28.03 3.45 -2.00
CA SER A 40 -27.83 3.15 -0.57
C SER A 40 -28.96 3.78 0.26
N VAL A 41 -29.29 3.19 1.41
CA VAL A 41 -30.37 3.67 2.30
C VAL A 41 -30.22 5.17 2.62
N GLY A 42 -28.99 5.65 2.81
CA GLY A 42 -28.72 7.07 3.05
C GLY A 42 -28.99 7.99 1.85
N GLU A 43 -28.90 7.48 0.62
CA GLU A 43 -29.23 8.26 -0.59
C GLU A 43 -30.73 8.35 -0.81
N GLN A 44 -31.47 7.27 -0.52
CA GLN A 44 -32.92 7.28 -0.51
C GLN A 44 -33.46 8.25 0.56
N ASP A 45 -32.82 8.31 1.72
CA ASP A 45 -33.18 9.26 2.79
C ASP A 45 -32.93 10.71 2.39
N VAL A 46 -31.78 11.03 1.78
CA VAL A 46 -31.49 12.40 1.33
C VAL A 46 -32.43 12.81 0.19
N ILE A 47 -32.68 11.95 -0.81
CA ILE A 47 -33.59 12.26 -1.91
C ILE A 47 -35.04 12.36 -1.43
N SER A 48 -35.49 11.46 -0.55
CA SER A 48 -36.84 11.52 0.01
C SER A 48 -37.02 12.75 0.90
N GLN A 49 -35.98 13.17 1.65
CA GLN A 49 -36.01 14.40 2.42
C GLN A 49 -36.04 15.64 1.53
N VAL A 50 -35.22 15.69 0.47
CA VAL A 50 -35.26 16.76 -0.54
C VAL A 50 -36.64 16.83 -1.19
N ARG A 51 -37.22 15.68 -1.55
CA ARG A 51 -38.56 15.60 -2.16
C ARG A 51 -39.65 16.09 -1.21
N ARG A 52 -39.63 15.69 0.06
CA ARG A 52 -40.59 16.18 1.07
C ARG A 52 -40.45 17.68 1.32
N GLU A 53 -39.22 18.18 1.42
CA GLU A 53 -38.97 19.62 1.61
C GLU A 53 -39.43 20.43 0.37
N MET A 54 -39.22 19.92 -0.86
CA MET A 54 -39.78 20.54 -2.07
C MET A 54 -41.31 20.50 -2.09
N GLU A 55 -41.94 19.37 -1.76
CA GLU A 55 -43.41 19.25 -1.70
C GLU A 55 -44.03 20.19 -0.64
N GLU A 56 -43.37 20.36 0.51
CA GLU A 56 -43.78 21.35 1.53
C GLU A 56 -43.66 22.78 1.03
N VAL A 57 -42.59 23.11 0.31
CA VAL A 57 -42.42 24.43 -0.31
C VAL A 57 -43.51 24.67 -1.36
N THR A 58 -43.77 23.71 -2.26
CA THR A 58 -44.83 23.81 -3.28
C THR A 58 -46.21 23.97 -2.64
N LYS A 59 -46.51 23.21 -1.57
CA LYS A 59 -47.78 23.34 -0.82
C LYS A 59 -47.89 24.70 -0.12
N SER A 60 -46.80 25.22 0.42
CA SER A 60 -46.78 26.53 1.09
C SER A 60 -46.99 27.68 0.10
N VAL A 61 -46.37 27.59 -1.08
CA VAL A 61 -46.57 28.53 -2.20
C VAL A 61 -48.02 28.48 -2.72
N SER A 62 -48.64 27.29 -2.80
CA SER A 62 -50.02 27.16 -3.26
C SER A 62 -51.08 27.72 -2.30
N LYS A 63 -50.73 27.96 -1.03
CA LYS A 63 -51.63 28.47 0.02
C LYS A 63 -51.54 29.98 0.23
N LEU A 64 -50.62 30.65 -0.45
CA LEU A 64 -50.48 32.10 -0.37
C LEU A 64 -51.53 32.75 -1.29
N GLU A 65 -52.70 33.03 -0.73
CA GLU A 65 -53.57 34.08 -1.25
C GLU A 65 -52.99 35.46 -0.90
N VAL A 66 -53.09 36.38 -1.86
CA VAL A 66 -52.31 37.61 -2.00
C VAL A 66 -52.53 38.59 -0.83
N GLY A 67 -51.52 38.73 0.03
CA GLY A 67 -51.38 39.85 0.98
C GLY A 67 -49.95 40.38 0.95
N GLU A 68 -49.77 41.63 0.48
CA GLU A 68 -48.48 42.22 0.07
C GLU A 68 -47.39 42.29 1.16
N GLY A 69 -47.71 42.12 2.44
CA GLY A 69 -46.73 42.21 3.55
C GLY A 69 -46.11 40.88 4.02
N GLY A 70 -46.76 39.73 3.80
CA GLY A 70 -46.29 38.43 4.31
C GLY A 70 -45.44 37.62 3.34
N LEU A 71 -45.43 38.03 2.06
CA LEU A 71 -44.78 37.30 0.98
C LEU A 71 -43.25 37.36 1.08
N GLU A 72 -42.69 38.51 1.43
CA GLU A 72 -41.24 38.73 1.47
C GLU A 72 -40.55 37.87 2.55
N ASP A 73 -41.13 37.80 3.75
CA ASP A 73 -40.64 36.96 4.84
C ASP A 73 -40.76 35.47 4.52
N HIS A 74 -41.82 35.07 3.80
CA HIS A 74 -41.99 33.69 3.36
C HIS A 74 -40.96 33.30 2.28
N VAL A 75 -40.69 34.19 1.32
CA VAL A 75 -39.64 34.00 0.32
C VAL A 75 -38.26 33.91 0.97
N LYS A 76 -37.93 34.77 1.95
CA LYS A 76 -36.68 34.69 2.72
C LYS A 76 -36.54 33.37 3.47
N SER A 77 -37.62 32.90 4.10
CA SER A 77 -37.65 31.61 4.81
C SER A 77 -37.43 30.42 3.88
N ILE A 78 -38.08 30.41 2.71
CA ILE A 78 -37.89 29.39 1.67
C ILE A 78 -36.45 29.41 1.16
N HIS A 79 -35.90 30.59 0.89
CA HIS A 79 -34.53 30.74 0.41
C HIS A 79 -33.52 30.17 1.43
N LYS A 80 -33.69 30.50 2.72
CA LYS A 80 -32.85 29.98 3.81
C LYS A 80 -32.94 28.46 3.96
N ARG A 81 -34.14 27.87 3.79
CA ARG A 81 -34.33 26.41 3.82
C ARG A 81 -33.68 25.75 2.62
N HIS A 82 -33.85 26.31 1.43
CA HIS A 82 -33.24 25.83 0.20
C HIS A 82 -31.70 25.87 0.28
N GLU A 83 -31.13 26.96 0.82
CA GLU A 83 -29.69 27.07 1.05
C GLU A 83 -29.19 26.04 2.07
N LYS A 84 -29.91 25.84 3.18
CA LYS A 84 -29.57 24.82 4.19
C LYS A 84 -29.66 23.40 3.64
N LEU A 85 -30.64 23.10 2.78
CA LEU A 85 -30.79 21.82 2.11
C LEU A 85 -29.70 21.61 1.07
N ALA A 86 -29.44 22.59 0.22
CA ALA A 86 -28.33 22.58 -0.74
C ALA A 86 -26.99 22.35 -0.02
N GLY A 87 -26.75 23.03 1.11
CA GLY A 87 -25.58 22.81 1.95
C GLY A 87 -25.49 21.41 2.57
N ARG A 88 -26.63 20.75 2.87
CA ARG A 88 -26.66 19.35 3.33
C ARG A 88 -26.35 18.39 2.17
N VAL A 89 -26.96 18.59 1.01
CA VAL A 89 -26.71 17.79 -0.21
C VAL A 89 -25.26 17.91 -0.65
N ARG A 90 -24.70 19.13 -0.77
CA ARG A 90 -23.29 19.35 -1.11
C ARG A 90 -22.33 18.64 -0.14
N ARG A 91 -22.62 18.66 1.16
CA ARG A 91 -21.81 17.93 2.17
C ARG A 91 -21.93 16.42 2.01
N HIS A 92 -23.12 15.91 1.71
CA HIS A 92 -23.35 14.48 1.48
C HIS A 92 -22.61 14.00 0.22
N VAL A 93 -22.78 14.71 -0.91
CA VAL A 93 -22.08 14.45 -2.18
C VAL A 93 -20.55 14.50 -1.97
N ARG A 94 -20.03 15.56 -1.34
CA ARG A 94 -18.59 15.68 -1.07
C ARG A 94 -18.06 14.52 -0.20
N ARG A 95 -18.82 14.06 0.80
CA ARG A 95 -18.44 12.89 1.61
C ARG A 95 -18.40 11.61 0.77
N LYS A 96 -19.38 11.41 -0.10
CA LYS A 96 -19.45 10.25 -1.00
C LYS A 96 -18.30 10.26 -2.01
N LEU A 97 -18.03 11.39 -2.66
CA LEU A 97 -16.90 11.54 -3.57
C LEU A 97 -15.57 11.30 -2.86
N LYS A 98 -15.40 11.84 -1.64
CA LYS A 98 -14.21 11.58 -0.81
C LYS A 98 -14.06 10.10 -0.47
N ALA A 99 -15.15 9.41 -0.13
CA ALA A 99 -15.14 7.98 0.14
C ALA A 99 -14.78 7.15 -1.11
N LYS A 100 -15.34 7.49 -2.29
CA LYS A 100 -14.99 6.86 -3.57
C LYS A 100 -13.51 7.07 -3.92
N ALA A 101 -13.01 8.30 -3.78
CA ALA A 101 -11.60 8.63 -4.03
C ALA A 101 -10.66 7.90 -3.06
N GLN A 102 -11.05 7.82 -1.78
CA GLN A 102 -10.31 7.08 -0.77
C GLN A 102 -10.26 5.58 -1.08
N HIS A 103 -11.38 4.98 -1.51
CA HIS A 103 -11.44 3.57 -1.93
C HIS A 103 -10.54 3.28 -3.14
N SER A 104 -10.59 4.13 -4.17
CA SER A 104 -9.69 4.04 -5.34
C SER A 104 -8.21 4.08 -4.90
N SER A 105 -7.85 5.03 -4.04
CA SER A 105 -6.48 5.17 -3.52
C SER A 105 -6.01 3.95 -2.73
N ILE A 106 -6.87 3.38 -1.88
CA ILE A 106 -6.53 2.19 -1.07
C ILE A 106 -6.36 0.95 -1.96
N MET A 107 -7.26 0.75 -2.94
CA MET A 107 -7.14 -0.36 -3.88
C MET A 107 -5.88 -0.25 -4.76
N LYS A 108 -5.49 0.99 -5.12
CA LYS A 108 -4.21 1.28 -5.77
C LYS A 108 -3.03 0.87 -4.90
N GLU A 109 -3.00 1.31 -3.64
CA GLU A 109 -1.93 0.94 -2.72
C GLU A 109 -1.83 -0.58 -2.56
N PHE A 110 -2.98 -1.26 -2.39
CA PHE A 110 -3.05 -2.72 -2.31
C PHE A 110 -2.44 -3.40 -3.55
N GLY A 111 -2.94 -3.09 -4.74
CA GLY A 111 -2.50 -3.73 -5.98
C GLY A 111 -1.03 -3.45 -6.29
N LEU A 112 -0.58 -2.21 -6.12
CA LEU A 112 0.81 -1.81 -6.31
C LEU A 112 1.74 -2.54 -5.34
N LYS A 113 1.37 -2.61 -4.07
CA LYS A 113 2.19 -3.26 -3.04
C LYS A 113 2.31 -4.75 -3.33
N SER A 114 1.23 -5.44 -3.66
CA SER A 114 1.27 -6.87 -4.02
C SER A 114 2.18 -7.13 -5.23
N MET A 115 2.03 -6.35 -6.31
CA MET A 115 2.88 -6.46 -7.50
C MET A 115 4.35 -6.17 -7.20
N ALA A 116 4.62 -5.09 -6.44
CA ALA A 116 5.97 -4.70 -6.05
C ALA A 116 6.64 -5.73 -5.13
N THR A 117 5.89 -6.39 -4.25
CA THR A 117 6.41 -7.46 -3.40
C THR A 117 6.86 -8.67 -4.24
N VAL A 118 6.08 -9.09 -5.23
CA VAL A 118 6.43 -10.22 -6.12
C VAL A 118 7.63 -9.87 -6.99
N ALA A 119 7.57 -8.75 -7.71
CA ALA A 119 8.66 -8.27 -8.55
C ALA A 119 9.95 -8.05 -7.74
N GLY A 120 9.81 -7.45 -6.56
CA GLY A 120 10.89 -7.24 -5.60
C GLY A 120 11.59 -8.53 -5.19
N TRP A 121 10.79 -9.54 -4.82
CA TRP A 121 11.29 -10.84 -4.39
C TRP A 121 12.01 -11.57 -5.52
N MET A 122 11.40 -11.63 -6.71
CA MET A 122 11.96 -12.33 -7.87
C MET A 122 13.30 -11.73 -8.31
N THR A 123 13.38 -10.40 -8.39
CA THR A 123 14.63 -9.70 -8.69
C THR A 123 15.69 -10.01 -7.64
N ALA A 124 15.35 -9.94 -6.34
CA ALA A 124 16.29 -10.23 -5.26
C ALA A 124 16.85 -11.65 -5.33
N GLN A 125 15.99 -12.66 -5.54
CA GLN A 125 16.44 -14.04 -5.66
C GLN A 125 17.38 -14.25 -6.85
N THR A 126 17.08 -13.64 -8.00
CA THR A 126 17.92 -13.78 -9.20
C THR A 126 19.30 -13.18 -8.99
N VAL A 127 19.36 -11.98 -8.41
CA VAL A 127 20.66 -11.33 -8.14
C VAL A 127 21.48 -12.14 -7.15
N VAL A 128 20.86 -12.66 -6.08
CA VAL A 128 21.55 -13.50 -5.11
C VAL A 128 22.06 -14.79 -5.74
N LEU A 129 21.28 -15.45 -6.60
CA LEU A 129 21.75 -16.64 -7.32
C LEU A 129 22.94 -16.36 -8.24
N CYS A 130 22.93 -15.22 -8.95
CA CYS A 130 24.08 -14.81 -9.74
C CYS A 130 25.32 -14.57 -8.87
N ILE A 131 25.15 -13.96 -7.69
CA ILE A 131 26.25 -13.75 -6.74
C ILE A 131 26.73 -15.08 -6.14
N ASP A 132 25.82 -15.99 -5.81
CA ASP A 132 26.14 -17.31 -5.28
C ASP A 132 26.94 -18.13 -6.30
N GLU A 133 26.63 -18.02 -7.60
CA GLU A 133 27.40 -18.66 -8.67
C GLU A 133 28.84 -18.14 -8.72
N VAL A 134 29.02 -16.81 -8.66
CA VAL A 134 30.36 -16.17 -8.64
C VAL A 134 31.14 -16.48 -7.36
N THR A 135 30.46 -16.55 -6.21
CA THR A 135 31.10 -16.81 -4.91
C THR A 135 31.28 -18.30 -4.60
N SER A 136 30.70 -19.18 -5.42
CA SER A 136 30.74 -20.64 -5.22
C SER A 136 32.17 -21.20 -5.21
N GLU A 137 33.09 -20.56 -5.94
CA GLU A 137 34.50 -20.96 -6.05
C GLU A 137 35.36 -20.60 -4.83
N LEU A 138 34.85 -19.76 -3.91
CA LEU A 138 35.63 -19.32 -2.75
C LEU A 138 35.81 -20.44 -1.71
N PRO A 139 36.94 -20.50 -0.97
CA PRO A 139 37.22 -21.56 0.02
C PRO A 139 36.55 -21.31 1.39
N TYR A 140 35.31 -20.79 1.41
CA TYR A 140 34.56 -20.51 2.65
C TYR A 140 33.47 -21.55 2.94
N THR A 141 33.01 -21.61 4.19
CA THR A 141 31.86 -22.45 4.56
C THR A 141 30.57 -21.94 3.90
N LYS A 142 29.57 -22.82 3.74
CA LYS A 142 28.28 -22.49 3.11
C LYS A 142 27.60 -21.27 3.77
N HIS A 143 27.68 -21.16 5.10
CA HIS A 143 27.11 -20.04 5.85
C HIS A 143 27.84 -18.73 5.58
N VAL A 144 29.17 -18.74 5.57
CA VAL A 144 29.98 -17.55 5.28
C VAL A 144 29.76 -17.09 3.84
N LYS A 145 29.66 -18.02 2.87
CA LYS A 145 29.30 -17.72 1.48
C LYS A 145 27.94 -17.04 1.39
N ALA A 146 26.92 -17.58 2.06
CA ALA A 146 25.58 -17.00 2.06
C ALA A 146 25.58 -15.59 2.66
N VAL A 147 26.23 -15.37 3.81
CA VAL A 147 26.36 -14.03 4.39
C VAL A 147 27.09 -13.08 3.45
N LEU A 148 28.22 -13.50 2.86
CA LEU A 148 28.98 -12.68 1.92
C LEU A 148 28.14 -12.32 0.69
N GLY A 149 27.39 -13.27 0.12
CA GLY A 149 26.49 -13.03 -1.02
C GLY A 149 25.43 -11.98 -0.70
N TRP A 150 24.80 -12.07 0.47
CA TRP A 150 23.84 -11.07 0.94
C TRP A 150 24.48 -9.71 1.24
N VAL A 151 25.69 -9.67 1.81
CA VAL A 151 26.43 -8.41 2.04
C VAL A 151 26.75 -7.72 0.72
N LEU A 152 27.19 -8.46 -0.30
CA LEU A 152 27.42 -7.93 -1.65
C LEU A 152 26.13 -7.38 -2.25
N TYR A 153 25.02 -8.13 -2.16
CA TYR A 153 23.73 -7.68 -2.68
C TYR A 153 23.20 -6.44 -1.96
N VAL A 154 23.27 -6.41 -0.63
CA VAL A 154 22.87 -5.25 0.19
C VAL A 154 23.72 -4.03 -0.15
N SER A 155 25.03 -4.19 -0.31
CA SER A 155 25.93 -3.10 -0.66
C SER A 155 25.59 -2.51 -2.03
N LEU A 156 25.34 -3.37 -3.02
CA LEU A 156 24.91 -2.97 -4.35
C LEU A 156 23.58 -2.20 -4.31
N ILE A 157 22.57 -2.75 -3.65
CA ILE A 157 21.22 -2.18 -3.59
C ILE A 157 21.17 -0.89 -2.78
N THR A 158 21.97 -0.76 -1.72
CA THR A 158 22.04 0.46 -0.90
C THR A 158 22.56 1.66 -1.69
N VAL A 159 23.39 1.44 -2.71
CA VAL A 159 23.85 2.51 -3.62
C VAL A 159 22.91 2.65 -4.82
N LEU A 160 22.51 1.54 -5.43
CA LEU A 160 21.74 1.53 -6.67
C LEU A 160 20.32 2.06 -6.48
N VAL A 161 19.61 1.66 -5.43
CA VAL A 161 18.20 2.05 -5.23
C VAL A 161 18.03 3.57 -5.06
N PRO A 162 18.77 4.25 -4.15
CA PRO A 162 18.69 5.71 -4.01
C PRO A 162 19.05 6.45 -5.30
N THR A 163 20.03 5.92 -6.05
CA THR A 163 20.45 6.47 -7.35
C THR A 163 19.32 6.36 -8.37
N LEU A 164 18.71 5.18 -8.51
CA LEU A 164 17.57 4.96 -9.41
C LEU A 164 16.35 5.79 -9.01
N ASP A 165 16.06 5.90 -7.71
CA ASP A 165 14.94 6.70 -7.21
C ASP A 165 15.13 8.20 -7.51
N TRP A 166 16.36 8.70 -7.41
CA TRP A 166 16.71 10.06 -7.83
C TRP A 166 16.50 10.27 -9.33
N PHE A 167 17.00 9.37 -10.18
CA PHE A 167 16.77 9.46 -11.64
C PHE A 167 15.29 9.34 -12.03
N LEU A 168 14.49 8.67 -11.20
CA LEU A 168 13.05 8.49 -11.38
C LEU A 168 12.22 9.51 -10.57
N ARG A 169 12.83 10.57 -10.03
CA ARG A 169 12.08 11.59 -9.27
C ARG A 169 11.09 12.35 -10.17
N ASP A 170 11.51 12.63 -11.40
CA ASP A 170 10.81 13.46 -12.39
C ASP A 170 10.17 12.61 -13.50
N VAL A 171 9.51 11.50 -13.15
CA VAL A 171 8.77 10.70 -14.14
C VAL A 171 7.68 11.59 -14.75
N PRO A 172 7.74 11.91 -16.06
CA PRO A 172 6.88 12.90 -16.66
C PRO A 172 5.41 12.51 -16.58
N GLU A 173 4.50 13.50 -16.52
CA GLU A 173 3.06 13.29 -16.42
C GLU A 173 2.38 12.78 -17.71
N THR A 174 3.15 12.42 -18.72
CA THR A 174 2.66 11.94 -20.02
C THR A 174 1.94 10.58 -19.89
N ARG A 175 0.96 10.26 -20.75
CA ARG A 175 0.23 8.97 -20.67
C ARG A 175 0.94 7.90 -21.50
N GLY A 176 0.93 6.64 -21.04
CA GLY A 176 1.34 5.49 -21.86
C GLY A 176 2.06 4.38 -21.10
N PHE A 177 2.22 3.24 -21.78
CA PHE A 177 2.82 2.01 -21.23
C PHE A 177 4.21 2.23 -20.62
N LYS A 178 5.08 2.98 -21.30
CA LYS A 178 6.45 3.28 -20.82
C LYS A 178 6.44 4.00 -19.47
N ARG A 179 5.56 4.97 -19.26
CA ARG A 179 5.44 5.65 -17.96
C ARG A 179 4.94 4.69 -16.89
N ASP A 180 3.95 3.87 -17.22
CA ASP A 180 3.37 2.93 -16.26
C ASP A 180 4.43 1.93 -15.79
N GLN A 181 5.32 1.51 -16.68
CA GLN A 181 6.49 0.71 -16.32
C GLN A 181 7.49 1.47 -15.43
N MET A 182 7.82 2.73 -15.74
CA MET A 182 8.70 3.53 -14.88
C MET A 182 8.10 3.75 -13.48
N HIS A 183 6.79 3.98 -13.40
CA HIS A 183 6.07 4.12 -12.13
C HIS A 183 6.07 2.80 -11.33
N LEU A 184 5.79 1.67 -12.00
CA LEU A 184 5.88 0.35 -11.37
C LEU A 184 7.28 0.09 -10.84
N PHE A 185 8.31 0.32 -11.66
CA PHE A 185 9.70 0.12 -11.29
C PHE A 185 10.10 0.98 -10.09
N LYS A 186 9.75 2.28 -10.10
CA LYS A 186 9.94 3.18 -8.96
C LYS A 186 9.25 2.64 -7.69
N THR A 187 8.03 2.13 -7.83
CA THR A 187 7.27 1.55 -6.72
C THR A 187 7.91 0.26 -6.17
N CYS A 188 8.67 -0.47 -6.99
CA CYS A 188 9.39 -1.67 -6.58
C CYS A 188 10.70 -1.38 -5.84
N LEU A 189 11.28 -0.18 -5.98
CA LEU A 189 12.58 0.16 -5.40
C LEU A 189 12.67 -0.07 -3.88
N PRO A 190 11.69 0.35 -3.05
CA PRO A 190 11.71 0.04 -1.62
C PRO A 190 11.64 -1.46 -1.34
N MET A 191 10.96 -2.23 -2.19
CA MET A 191 10.86 -3.69 -2.03
C MET A 191 12.18 -4.39 -2.36
N PHE A 192 12.93 -3.94 -3.38
CA PHE A 192 14.28 -4.48 -3.64
C PHE A 192 15.18 -4.32 -2.42
N PHE A 193 15.13 -3.13 -1.81
CA PHE A 193 15.86 -2.81 -0.60
C PHE A 193 15.43 -3.67 0.59
N ALA A 194 14.12 -3.75 0.84
CA ALA A 194 13.57 -4.52 1.93
C ALA A 194 13.92 -6.01 1.83
N TRP A 195 13.84 -6.60 0.63
CA TRP A 195 14.21 -8.00 0.41
C TRP A 195 15.71 -8.26 0.58
N ALA A 196 16.57 -7.33 0.14
CA ALA A 196 18.01 -7.43 0.31
C ALA A 196 18.39 -7.53 1.80
N TRP A 197 17.91 -6.58 2.59
CA TRP A 197 18.21 -6.54 4.02
C TRP A 197 17.56 -7.66 4.81
N LYS A 198 16.34 -8.05 4.46
CA LYS A 198 15.68 -9.23 5.06
C LYS A 198 16.49 -10.51 4.81
N GLY A 199 17.05 -10.67 3.62
CA GLY A 199 17.92 -11.80 3.30
C GLY A 199 19.21 -11.80 4.10
N LEU A 200 19.87 -10.64 4.24
CA LEU A 200 21.05 -10.50 5.09
C LEU A 200 20.73 -10.83 6.56
N VAL A 201 19.66 -10.25 7.11
CA VAL A 201 19.21 -10.55 8.49
C VAL A 201 18.90 -12.03 8.65
N SER A 202 18.23 -12.65 7.67
CA SER A 202 17.97 -14.10 7.68
C SER A 202 19.26 -14.92 7.68
N ALA A 203 20.27 -14.52 6.92
CA ALA A 203 21.57 -15.20 6.90
C ALA A 203 22.31 -15.04 8.24
N MET A 204 22.26 -13.85 8.84
CA MET A 204 22.87 -13.57 10.14
C MET A 204 22.18 -14.31 11.29
N ILE A 205 20.85 -14.34 11.30
CA ILE A 205 20.06 -15.03 12.33
C ILE A 205 20.33 -16.54 12.33
N ASN A 206 20.57 -17.11 11.15
CA ASN A 206 20.87 -18.53 10.99
C ASN A 206 22.36 -18.86 11.22
N LEU A 207 23.17 -17.90 11.68
CA LEU A 207 24.49 -18.20 12.22
C LEU A 207 24.34 -19.06 13.49
N ASP A 208 25.28 -19.98 13.69
CA ASP A 208 25.31 -20.88 14.86
C ASP A 208 23.99 -21.66 15.09
N GLY A 209 23.41 -22.17 14.00
CA GLY A 209 22.21 -23.01 14.06
C GLY A 209 20.92 -22.27 14.47
N GLY A 210 20.92 -20.94 14.52
CA GLY A 210 19.73 -20.17 14.87
C GLY A 210 19.46 -20.08 16.37
N ALA A 211 20.52 -20.09 17.18
CA ALA A 211 20.45 -19.90 18.62
C ALA A 211 19.64 -18.64 19.00
N PHE A 212 18.90 -18.72 20.11
CA PHE A 212 18.06 -17.61 20.58
C PHE A 212 18.86 -16.31 20.77
N LEU A 213 20.05 -16.41 21.36
CA LEU A 213 20.90 -15.25 21.62
C LEU A 213 21.32 -14.56 20.33
N VAL A 214 21.64 -15.31 19.27
CA VAL A 214 21.99 -14.74 17.95
C VAL A 214 20.80 -13.99 17.37
N LYS A 215 19.59 -14.59 17.40
CA LYS A 215 18.34 -13.94 16.98
C LYS A 215 18.12 -12.61 17.71
N LEU A 216 18.27 -12.62 19.03
CA LEU A 216 18.07 -11.44 19.87
C LEU A 216 19.12 -10.36 19.60
N LEU A 217 20.40 -10.72 19.51
CA LEU A 217 21.48 -9.78 19.21
C LEU A 217 21.33 -9.14 17.83
N VAL A 218 20.94 -9.91 16.81
CA VAL A 218 20.68 -9.36 15.47
C VAL A 218 19.48 -8.41 15.50
N ALA A 219 18.38 -8.77 16.17
CA ALA A 219 17.20 -7.91 16.30
C ALA A 219 17.50 -6.60 17.04
N LEU A 220 18.25 -6.67 18.15
CA LEU A 220 18.69 -5.48 18.89
C LEU A 220 19.69 -4.64 18.08
N GLY A 221 20.63 -5.28 17.38
CA GLY A 221 21.64 -4.60 16.56
C GLY A 221 21.00 -3.82 15.41
N ILE A 222 20.09 -4.43 14.65
CA ILE A 222 19.41 -3.72 13.55
C ILE A 222 18.46 -2.64 14.06
N SER A 223 17.75 -2.88 15.17
CA SER A 223 16.87 -1.87 15.78
C SER A 223 17.68 -0.68 16.28
N GLY A 224 18.80 -0.93 16.98
CA GLY A 224 19.71 0.10 17.46
C GLY A 224 20.34 0.89 16.32
N PHE A 225 20.74 0.22 15.23
CA PHE A 225 21.26 0.88 14.04
C PHE A 225 20.23 1.84 13.42
N VAL A 226 18.99 1.39 13.23
CA VAL A 226 17.91 2.23 12.68
C VAL A 226 17.64 3.43 13.57
N VAL A 227 17.47 3.20 14.88
CA VAL A 227 17.25 4.27 15.85
C VAL A 227 18.40 5.26 15.81
N LEU A 228 19.65 4.82 15.94
CA LEU A 228 20.81 5.72 15.93
C LEU A 228 20.92 6.52 14.62
N ALA A 229 20.60 5.91 13.48
CA ALA A 229 20.65 6.59 12.20
C ALA A 229 19.52 7.62 12.05
N GLU A 230 18.31 7.32 12.52
CA GLU A 230 17.18 8.26 12.56
C GLU A 230 17.38 9.38 13.59
N LEU A 231 18.11 9.09 14.67
CA LEU A 231 18.47 10.07 15.71
C LEU A 231 19.45 11.14 15.20
N CYS A 232 20.15 10.88 14.09
CA CYS A 232 21.10 11.82 13.54
C CYS A 232 20.38 13.07 12.98
N PRO A 233 20.74 14.30 13.36
CA PRO A 233 20.10 15.53 12.88
C PRO A 233 20.14 15.70 11.34
N CYS A 234 21.14 15.10 10.70
CA CYS A 234 21.24 15.06 9.24
C CYS A 234 20.09 14.26 8.62
N TYR A 235 19.59 13.23 9.29
CA TYR A 235 18.52 12.37 8.79
C TYR A 235 17.24 13.17 8.61
N SER A 236 16.74 13.84 9.65
CA SER A 236 15.46 14.56 9.60
C SER A 236 15.46 15.65 8.54
N ARG A 237 16.52 16.48 8.50
CA ARG A 237 16.68 17.55 7.51
C ARG A 237 16.67 17.01 6.07
N ARG A 238 17.34 15.88 5.83
CA ARG A 238 17.39 15.27 4.49
C ARG A 238 16.09 14.55 4.13
N ALA A 239 15.43 13.91 5.10
CA ALA A 239 14.12 13.31 4.90
C ALA A 239 13.07 14.35 4.50
N GLN A 240 13.10 15.53 5.14
CA GLN A 240 12.26 16.67 4.79
C GLN A 240 12.59 17.21 3.39
N ALA A 241 13.87 17.42 3.08
CA ALA A 241 14.26 17.90 1.75
C ALA A 241 13.80 16.96 0.61
N ILE A 242 13.83 15.64 0.84
CA ILE A 242 13.34 14.64 -0.11
C ILE A 242 11.80 14.70 -0.22
N SER A 243 11.09 14.86 0.89
CA SER A 243 9.61 14.89 0.88
C SER A 243 9.07 16.16 0.19
N GLU A 244 9.75 17.29 0.36
CA GLU A 244 9.41 18.57 -0.27
C GLU A 244 9.85 18.66 -1.74
N LYS A 245 10.66 17.71 -2.22
CA LYS A 245 11.30 17.73 -3.56
C LYS A 245 12.06 19.03 -3.84
N GLY A 246 12.65 19.62 -2.80
CA GLY A 246 13.42 20.86 -2.91
C GLY A 246 14.86 20.64 -3.39
N ASP A 247 15.66 21.71 -3.41
CA ASP A 247 17.07 21.70 -3.84
C ASP A 247 17.97 20.74 -3.02
N GLY A 248 17.52 20.35 -1.82
CA GLY A 248 18.22 19.39 -0.95
C GLY A 248 18.03 17.91 -1.35
N ASP A 249 17.18 17.61 -2.33
CA ASP A 249 16.94 16.25 -2.85
C ASP A 249 18.09 15.77 -3.76
N THR A 250 19.07 15.13 -3.12
CA THR A 250 20.27 14.59 -3.76
C THR A 250 20.38 13.08 -3.53
N ILE A 251 21.19 12.40 -4.34
CA ILE A 251 21.48 10.96 -4.15
C ILE A 251 22.03 10.70 -2.73
N CYS A 252 22.94 11.55 -2.25
CA CYS A 252 23.49 11.44 -0.89
C CYS A 252 22.42 11.61 0.19
N ALA A 253 21.46 12.52 0.00
CA ALA A 253 20.33 12.68 0.91
C ALA A 253 19.49 11.39 0.98
N ARG A 254 19.18 10.79 -0.18
CA ARG A 254 18.39 9.55 -0.27
C ARG A 254 19.11 8.34 0.32
N ILE A 255 20.43 8.26 0.17
CA ILE A 255 21.26 7.28 0.90
C ILE A 255 21.12 7.56 2.40
N LEU A 256 21.33 8.78 2.87
CA LEU A 256 21.29 9.06 4.31
C LEU A 256 19.93 8.73 4.98
N VAL A 257 18.83 8.79 4.23
CA VAL A 257 17.48 8.47 4.71
C VAL A 257 17.13 6.97 4.57
N PHE A 258 18.00 6.16 3.95
CA PHE A 258 17.78 4.72 3.77
C PHE A 258 17.39 3.96 5.05
N PRO A 259 17.93 4.26 6.25
CA PRO A 259 17.67 3.46 7.44
C PRO A 259 16.18 3.36 7.77
N GLY A 260 15.37 4.37 7.41
CA GLY A 260 13.92 4.33 7.58
C GLY A 260 13.20 3.26 6.75
N HIS A 261 13.84 2.72 5.71
CA HIS A 261 13.30 1.62 4.90
C HIS A 261 13.64 0.23 5.47
N LEU A 262 14.34 0.14 6.60
CA LEU A 262 14.69 -1.13 7.24
C LEU A 262 13.57 -1.70 8.12
N GLY A 263 12.40 -1.06 8.19
CA GLY A 263 11.28 -1.53 9.01
C GLY A 263 10.89 -2.99 8.73
N LEU A 264 10.98 -3.42 7.47
CA LEU A 264 10.75 -4.82 7.09
C LEU A 264 11.76 -5.79 7.73
N SER A 265 13.04 -5.42 7.73
CA SER A 265 14.15 -6.23 8.25
C SER A 265 14.14 -6.27 9.77
N VAL A 266 13.82 -5.14 10.42
CA VAL A 266 13.59 -5.04 11.86
C VAL A 266 12.42 -5.93 12.27
N GLY A 267 11.29 -5.83 11.57
CA GLY A 267 10.12 -6.68 11.80
C GLY A 267 10.43 -8.17 11.62
N PHE A 268 11.21 -8.54 10.60
CA PHE A 268 11.64 -9.92 10.39
C PHE A 268 12.52 -10.45 11.54
N ALA A 269 13.48 -9.64 12.01
CA ALA A 269 14.35 -10.02 13.11
C ALA A 269 13.56 -10.26 14.41
N TRP A 270 12.66 -9.35 14.76
CA TRP A 270 11.80 -9.50 15.94
C TRP A 270 10.84 -10.68 15.81
N ASN A 271 10.27 -10.91 14.63
CA ASN A 271 9.44 -12.09 14.40
C ASN A 271 10.23 -13.39 14.62
N ALA A 272 11.48 -13.46 14.18
CA ALA A 272 12.34 -14.63 14.41
C ALA A 272 12.63 -14.88 15.91
N VAL A 273 12.75 -13.81 16.70
CA VAL A 273 12.88 -13.89 18.17
C VAL A 273 11.59 -14.43 18.79
N CYS A 274 10.43 -13.84 18.45
CA CYS A 274 9.13 -14.26 18.96
C CYS A 274 8.81 -15.73 18.61
N LYS A 275 9.15 -16.14 17.38
CA LYS A 275 8.94 -17.51 16.89
C LYS A 275 9.89 -18.55 17.47
N HIS A 276 10.98 -18.16 18.13
CA HIS A 276 11.95 -19.13 18.64
C HIS A 276 11.29 -20.18 19.55
N TRP A 277 10.44 -19.73 20.47
CA TRP A 277 9.72 -20.62 21.38
C TRP A 277 8.65 -21.45 20.68
N GLN A 278 7.97 -20.86 19.71
CA GLN A 278 6.99 -21.59 18.89
C GLN A 278 7.65 -22.73 18.12
N SER A 279 8.82 -22.49 17.52
CA SER A 279 9.57 -23.52 16.78
C SER A 279 10.13 -24.63 17.67
N ALA A 280 10.20 -24.43 18.99
CA ALA A 280 10.59 -25.47 19.93
C ALA A 280 9.45 -26.46 20.21
N ILE A 281 8.20 -26.10 19.87
CA ILE A 281 7.05 -26.99 20.04
C ILE A 281 6.96 -27.89 18.80
N THR A 282 7.54 -29.07 18.86
CA THR A 282 7.44 -30.08 17.79
C THR A 282 6.12 -30.83 17.93
N VAL A 283 5.21 -30.62 16.99
CA VAL A 283 3.89 -31.27 16.95
C VAL A 283 3.66 -31.87 15.58
N GLU A 284 3.34 -33.16 15.55
CA GLU A 284 3.02 -33.88 14.30
C GLU A 284 1.56 -33.68 13.87
N GLU A 285 0.64 -33.48 14.83
CA GLU A 285 -0.80 -33.36 14.56
C GLU A 285 -1.13 -32.02 13.88
N PRO A 286 -1.63 -32.02 12.62
CA PRO A 286 -1.86 -30.80 11.85
C PRO A 286 -2.83 -29.81 12.49
N LEU A 287 -3.86 -30.32 13.18
CA LEU A 287 -4.82 -29.48 13.90
C LEU A 287 -4.14 -28.69 15.01
N LEU A 288 -3.23 -29.32 15.76
CA LEU A 288 -2.57 -28.70 16.89
C LEU A 288 -1.53 -27.66 16.40
N VAL A 289 -0.86 -27.88 15.27
CA VAL A 289 -0.04 -26.85 14.60
C VAL A 289 -0.89 -25.61 14.27
N PHE A 290 -2.06 -25.80 13.66
CA PHE A 290 -2.97 -24.69 13.36
C PHE A 290 -3.48 -23.96 14.62
N MET A 291 -3.78 -24.70 15.69
CA MET A 291 -4.18 -24.11 16.97
C MET A 291 -3.06 -23.26 17.59
N ILE A 292 -1.82 -23.74 17.57
CA ILE A 292 -0.65 -23.00 18.07
C ILE A 292 -0.46 -21.71 17.26
N GLU A 293 -0.49 -21.78 15.94
CA GLU A 293 -0.39 -20.62 15.05
C GLU A 293 -1.54 -19.62 15.27
N SER A 294 -2.76 -20.11 15.54
CA SER A 294 -3.92 -19.28 15.88
C SER A 294 -3.72 -18.51 17.18
N VAL A 295 -3.27 -19.20 18.24
CA VAL A 295 -2.99 -18.56 19.54
C VAL A 295 -1.86 -17.54 19.40
N TYR A 296 -0.78 -17.91 18.72
CA TYR A 296 0.34 -17.00 18.45
C TYR A 296 -0.12 -15.74 17.69
N PHE A 297 -0.91 -15.92 16.62
CA PHE A 297 -1.45 -14.79 15.85
C PHE A 297 -2.36 -13.89 16.69
N CYS A 298 -3.22 -14.45 17.55
CA CYS A 298 -4.09 -13.66 18.43
C CYS A 298 -3.28 -12.83 19.45
N VAL A 299 -2.26 -13.42 20.07
CA VAL A 299 -1.38 -12.73 21.02
C VAL A 299 -0.61 -11.61 20.30
N MET A 300 0.02 -11.92 19.17
CA MET A 300 0.78 -10.94 18.40
C MET A 300 -0.12 -9.82 17.87
N THR A 301 -1.32 -10.13 17.37
CA THR A 301 -2.29 -9.13 16.93
C THR A 301 -2.66 -8.18 18.07
N THR A 302 -2.94 -8.72 19.25
CA THR A 302 -3.28 -7.91 20.43
C THR A 302 -2.13 -6.96 20.79
N LEU A 303 -0.90 -7.47 20.83
CA LEU A 303 0.29 -6.65 21.12
C LEU A 303 0.51 -5.57 20.06
N MET A 304 0.39 -5.90 18.77
CA MET A 304 0.56 -4.95 17.67
C MET A 304 -0.51 -3.86 17.68
N VAL A 305 -1.78 -4.22 17.95
CA VAL A 305 -2.89 -3.25 18.05
C VAL A 305 -2.67 -2.30 19.24
N LEU A 306 -2.30 -2.83 20.41
CA LEU A 306 -1.99 -2.01 21.58
C LEU A 306 -0.83 -1.06 21.29
N LEU A 307 0.23 -1.55 20.64
CA LEU A 307 1.37 -0.73 20.27
C LEU A 307 0.99 0.40 19.31
N ILE A 308 0.16 0.14 18.29
CA ILE A 308 -0.34 1.19 17.40
C ILE A 308 -1.17 2.21 18.16
N ILE A 309 -2.04 1.78 19.09
CA ILE A 309 -2.86 2.71 19.88
C ILE A 309 -1.94 3.61 20.71
N VAL A 310 -0.93 3.05 21.37
CA VAL A 310 0.06 3.82 22.15
C VAL A 310 0.82 4.80 21.25
N LEU A 311 1.35 4.34 20.12
CA LEU A 311 2.08 5.19 19.18
C LEU A 311 1.18 6.29 18.59
N ALA A 312 -0.06 5.97 18.25
CA ALA A 312 -1.02 6.93 17.73
C ALA A 312 -1.45 7.96 18.78
N ARG A 313 -1.60 7.56 20.05
CA ARG A 313 -1.88 8.49 21.15
C ARG A 313 -0.71 9.40 21.45
N ARG A 314 0.51 8.86 21.50
CA ARG A 314 1.74 9.64 21.66
C ARG A 314 1.89 10.66 20.54
N LYS A 315 1.67 10.25 19.29
CA LYS A 315 1.69 11.15 18.13
C LYS A 315 0.67 12.29 18.25
N ARG A 316 -0.55 12.00 18.74
CA ARG A 316 -1.58 13.05 18.93
C ARG A 316 -1.25 14.02 20.05
N ALA A 317 -0.68 13.54 21.16
CA ALA A 317 -0.24 14.40 22.25
C ALA A 317 0.83 15.38 21.75
N CYS A 318 1.86 14.86 21.08
CA CYS A 318 2.93 15.67 20.48
C CYS A 318 2.41 16.71 19.46
N THR A 319 1.38 16.39 18.66
CA THR A 319 0.77 17.37 17.74
C THR A 319 -0.09 18.41 18.43
N ALA A 320 -0.77 18.06 19.54
CA ALA A 320 -1.56 19.03 20.29
C ALA A 320 -0.65 20.06 20.97
N ASP A 321 0.45 19.60 21.57
CA ASP A 321 1.45 20.47 22.19
C ASP A 321 2.11 21.44 21.18
N LEU A 322 2.10 21.12 19.88
CA LEU A 322 2.57 22.01 18.81
C LEU A 322 1.56 23.12 18.47
N GLU A 323 0.28 22.76 18.36
CA GLU A 323 -0.78 23.74 18.12
C GLU A 323 -0.85 24.75 19.29
N ASP A 324 -0.68 24.27 20.52
CA ASP A 324 -0.67 25.14 21.72
C ASP A 324 0.60 26.01 21.82
N ALA A 325 1.74 25.56 21.28
CA ALA A 325 3.00 26.31 21.28
C ALA A 325 3.10 27.36 20.16
N GLU A 326 2.43 27.15 19.03
CA GLU A 326 2.33 28.14 17.95
C GLU A 326 1.46 29.35 18.32
N ASP A 327 0.58 29.21 19.33
CA ASP A 327 -0.29 30.28 19.83
C ASP A 327 0.37 31.16 20.92
N ASP A 328 1.56 30.80 21.43
CA ASP A 328 2.29 31.54 22.48
C ASP A 328 3.51 32.25 21.89
N ASP A 329 3.32 33.48 21.39
CA ASP A 329 4.30 34.39 20.73
C ASP A 329 5.51 34.83 21.62
N GLY A 330 5.86 34.06 22.65
CA GLY A 330 6.91 34.36 23.63
C GLY A 330 8.30 33.91 23.18
N ASP A 331 9.19 34.90 23.01
CA ASP A 331 10.63 34.89 22.67
C ASP A 331 11.48 33.72 23.25
N THR A 332 11.26 32.49 22.77
CA THR A 332 11.93 31.26 23.25
C THR A 332 12.52 30.42 22.11
N SER A 333 13.25 31.08 21.21
CA SER A 333 13.91 30.46 20.03
C SER A 333 14.73 29.20 20.33
N PHE A 334 15.37 29.09 21.50
CA PHE A 334 16.15 27.89 21.89
C PHE A 334 15.27 26.71 22.35
N SER A 335 14.14 26.99 23.00
CA SER A 335 13.17 25.97 23.40
C SER A 335 12.43 25.43 22.17
N GLU A 336 12.11 26.32 21.24
CA GLU A 336 11.42 25.99 19.99
C GLU A 336 12.26 25.07 19.08
N ASP A 337 13.58 25.32 18.97
CA ASP A 337 14.47 24.47 18.17
C ASP A 337 14.68 23.08 18.79
N MET A 338 14.85 23.00 20.12
CA MET A 338 15.00 21.71 20.80
C MET A 338 13.69 20.91 20.80
N PHE A 339 12.55 21.58 20.94
CA PHE A 339 11.21 21.00 20.81
C PHE A 339 10.93 20.50 19.39
N LYS A 340 11.27 21.29 18.36
CA LYS A 340 11.19 20.88 16.94
C LYS A 340 12.08 19.67 16.67
N ILE A 341 13.32 19.64 17.17
CA ILE A 341 14.21 18.48 17.02
C ILE A 341 13.63 17.24 17.70
N THR A 342 13.13 17.35 18.93
CA THR A 342 12.57 16.22 19.70
C THR A 342 11.29 15.67 19.06
N ASN A 343 10.43 16.53 18.54
CA ASN A 343 9.20 16.13 17.86
C ASN A 343 9.46 15.53 16.46
N GLN A 344 10.44 16.06 15.73
CA GLN A 344 10.89 15.46 14.46
C GLN A 344 11.47 14.06 14.67
N LEU A 345 12.23 13.88 15.76
CA LEU A 345 12.79 12.61 16.20
C LEU A 345 11.70 11.58 16.48
N ASP A 346 10.68 11.98 17.26
CA ASP A 346 9.54 11.15 17.63
C ASP A 346 8.69 10.77 16.40
N PHE A 347 8.52 11.69 15.45
CA PHE A 347 7.76 11.43 14.22
C PHE A 347 8.47 10.41 13.32
N VAL A 348 9.77 10.58 13.08
CA VAL A 348 10.56 9.71 12.20
C VAL A 348 10.67 8.29 12.78
N THR A 349 11.06 8.19 14.05
CA THR A 349 11.20 6.89 14.73
C THR A 349 9.87 6.15 14.82
N SER A 350 8.76 6.87 14.95
CA SER A 350 7.42 6.25 14.90
C SER A 350 7.08 5.65 13.53
N ALA A 351 7.58 6.21 12.42
CA ALA A 351 7.22 5.73 11.08
C ALA A 351 7.81 4.34 10.79
N THR A 352 9.10 4.16 11.05
CA THR A 352 9.81 2.88 10.84
C THR A 352 9.34 1.81 11.82
N MET A 353 9.07 2.20 13.06
CA MET A 353 8.44 1.31 14.05
C MET A 353 7.05 0.88 13.61
N MET A 354 6.21 1.80 13.12
CA MET A 354 4.88 1.49 12.58
C MET A 354 4.97 0.56 11.36
N GLU A 355 5.94 0.74 10.46
CA GLU A 355 6.15 -0.17 9.33
C GLU A 355 6.55 -1.58 9.80
N SER A 356 7.44 -1.66 10.79
CA SER A 356 7.85 -2.93 11.42
C SER A 356 6.64 -3.66 12.02
N VAL A 357 5.78 -2.93 12.74
CA VAL A 357 4.54 -3.46 13.33
C VAL A 357 3.57 -3.98 12.27
N HIS A 358 3.36 -3.23 11.19
CA HIS A 358 2.53 -3.69 10.07
C HIS A 358 3.06 -4.98 9.45
N PHE A 359 4.39 -5.09 9.34
CA PHE A 359 5.04 -6.27 8.77
C PHE A 359 4.92 -7.49 9.68
N VAL A 360 5.17 -7.35 10.98
CA VAL A 360 5.01 -8.46 11.95
C VAL A 360 3.57 -8.98 11.95
N PHE A 361 2.59 -8.07 11.91
CA PHE A 361 1.18 -8.45 11.80
C PHE A 361 0.87 -9.17 10.48
N ALA A 362 1.38 -8.67 9.34
CA ALA A 362 1.24 -9.33 8.05
C ALA A 362 1.81 -10.74 8.08
N TRP A 363 3.01 -10.90 8.64
CA TRP A 363 3.71 -12.16 8.71
C TRP A 363 2.93 -13.19 9.54
N GLY A 364 2.51 -12.81 10.76
CA GLY A 364 1.70 -13.69 11.60
C GLY A 364 0.37 -14.06 10.95
N GLN A 365 -0.25 -13.13 10.21
CA GLN A 365 -1.47 -13.43 9.46
C GLN A 365 -1.21 -14.45 8.35
N LEU A 366 -0.11 -14.33 7.61
CA LEU A 366 0.25 -15.28 6.57
C LEU A 366 0.59 -16.66 7.14
N ASP A 367 1.30 -16.73 8.27
CA ASP A 367 1.61 -18.00 8.94
C ASP A 367 0.36 -18.74 9.36
N LEU A 368 -0.60 -18.04 9.97
CA LEU A 368 -1.89 -18.61 10.33
C LEU A 368 -2.62 -19.17 9.10
N LEU A 369 -2.64 -18.40 8.01
CA LEU A 369 -3.27 -18.83 6.76
C LEU A 369 -2.55 -20.03 6.12
N ASN A 370 -1.22 -20.06 6.19
CA ASN A 370 -0.41 -21.18 5.70
C ASN A 370 -0.64 -22.44 6.53
N ALA A 371 -0.67 -22.33 7.86
CA ALA A 371 -0.93 -23.45 8.76
C ALA A 371 -2.36 -23.98 8.56
N PHE A 372 -3.33 -23.10 8.35
CA PHE A 372 -4.69 -23.50 8.01
C PHE A 372 -4.76 -24.23 6.67
N PHE A 373 -4.25 -23.61 5.60
CA PHE A 373 -4.45 -24.12 4.24
C PHE A 373 -3.52 -25.29 3.90
N PHE A 374 -2.22 -25.16 4.16
CA PHE A 374 -1.24 -26.19 3.78
C PHE A 374 -1.15 -27.30 4.83
N THR A 375 -1.00 -26.95 6.11
CA THR A 375 -0.80 -27.96 7.15
C THR A 375 -2.10 -28.67 7.50
N TYR A 376 -3.13 -27.93 7.91
CA TYR A 376 -4.38 -28.52 8.38
C TYR A 376 -5.25 -29.10 7.25
N LEU A 377 -5.51 -28.34 6.17
CA LEU A 377 -6.40 -28.83 5.09
C LEU A 377 -5.73 -29.82 4.13
N LEU A 378 -4.44 -29.63 3.81
CA LEU A 378 -3.75 -30.44 2.80
C LEU A 378 -2.76 -31.44 3.38
N GLY A 379 -2.48 -31.41 4.68
CA GLY A 379 -1.53 -32.32 5.33
C GLY A 379 -0.07 -32.10 4.91
N CYS A 380 0.26 -30.91 4.36
CA CYS A 380 1.62 -30.55 3.99
C CYS A 380 2.41 -30.05 5.21
N GLU A 381 3.70 -30.39 5.32
CA GLU A 381 4.56 -29.86 6.38
C GLU A 381 4.65 -28.32 6.34
N SER A 382 4.68 -27.73 5.14
CA SER A 382 4.75 -26.29 4.93
C SER A 382 4.25 -25.89 3.53
N ALA A 383 4.09 -24.59 3.31
CA ALA A 383 3.80 -24.05 1.97
C ALA A 383 4.89 -24.43 0.94
N THR A 384 6.16 -24.50 1.36
CA THR A 384 7.30 -24.80 0.48
C THR A 384 7.43 -26.27 0.12
N THR A 385 6.91 -27.19 0.94
CA THR A 385 6.92 -28.63 0.64
C THR A 385 5.69 -29.08 -0.14
N CYS A 386 4.64 -28.25 -0.14
CA CYS A 386 3.41 -28.52 -0.88
C CYS A 386 3.59 -28.26 -2.39
N THR A 387 2.71 -28.83 -3.21
CA THR A 387 2.81 -28.70 -4.68
C THR A 387 2.65 -27.25 -5.15
N HIS A 388 3.24 -26.92 -6.30
CA HIS A 388 3.07 -25.59 -6.90
C HIS A 388 1.61 -25.33 -7.32
N GLN A 389 0.82 -26.37 -7.64
CA GLN A 389 -0.61 -26.24 -7.92
C GLN A 389 -1.40 -25.81 -6.67
N SER A 390 -1.11 -26.42 -5.51
CA SER A 390 -1.72 -26.01 -4.23
C SER A 390 -1.34 -24.57 -3.86
N ASN A 391 -0.07 -24.19 -4.09
CA ASN A 391 0.38 -22.81 -3.87
C ASN A 391 -0.33 -21.81 -4.80
N PHE A 392 -0.54 -22.17 -6.07
CA PHE A 392 -1.29 -21.34 -7.03
C PHE A 392 -2.75 -21.14 -6.58
N ALA A 393 -3.41 -22.22 -6.15
CA ALA A 393 -4.78 -22.16 -5.63
C ALA A 393 -4.86 -21.27 -4.39
N PHE A 394 -3.94 -21.43 -3.44
CA PHE A 394 -3.85 -20.58 -2.25
C PHE A 394 -3.66 -19.10 -2.60
N ALA A 395 -2.68 -18.77 -3.44
CA ALA A 395 -2.41 -17.39 -3.84
C ALA A 395 -3.62 -16.74 -4.53
N THR A 396 -4.33 -17.50 -5.37
CA THR A 396 -5.54 -17.04 -6.05
C THR A 396 -6.68 -16.78 -5.07
N ILE A 397 -6.99 -17.76 -4.20
CA ILE A 397 -8.04 -17.63 -3.18
C ILE A 397 -7.74 -16.46 -2.24
N LEU A 398 -6.50 -16.36 -1.76
CA LEU A 398 -6.06 -15.26 -0.90
C LEU A 398 -6.20 -13.91 -1.60
N THR A 399 -5.85 -13.81 -2.88
CA THR A 399 -6.03 -12.57 -3.67
C THR A 399 -7.49 -12.13 -3.70
N LEU A 400 -8.41 -13.06 -3.96
CA LEU A 400 -9.85 -12.76 -4.01
C LEU A 400 -10.40 -12.33 -2.65
N ILE A 401 -10.06 -13.07 -1.59
CA ILE A 401 -10.47 -12.76 -0.21
C ILE A 401 -9.87 -11.41 0.23
N ALA A 402 -8.60 -11.18 -0.03
CA ALA A 402 -7.91 -9.94 0.33
C ALA A 402 -8.49 -8.72 -0.41
N ALA A 403 -8.73 -8.82 -1.72
CA ALA A 403 -9.33 -7.72 -2.49
C ALA A 403 -10.73 -7.35 -1.98
N ARG A 404 -11.53 -8.36 -1.62
CA ARG A 404 -12.85 -8.15 -0.98
C ARG A 404 -12.71 -7.60 0.44
N GLY A 405 -11.79 -8.13 1.23
CA GLY A 405 -11.51 -7.68 2.59
C GLY A 405 -11.09 -6.22 2.65
N VAL A 406 -10.16 -5.79 1.78
CA VAL A 406 -9.74 -4.38 1.67
C VAL A 406 -10.92 -3.47 1.33
N SER A 407 -11.80 -3.91 0.42
CA SER A 407 -12.99 -3.14 0.08
C SER A 407 -13.95 -2.98 1.26
N VAL A 408 -14.22 -4.05 2.02
CA VAL A 408 -15.07 -4.01 3.23
C VAL A 408 -14.45 -3.11 4.30
N LEU A 409 -13.17 -3.30 4.61
CA LEU A 409 -12.43 -2.51 5.60
C LEU A 409 -12.37 -1.01 5.26
N THR A 410 -12.57 -0.64 4.00
CA THR A 410 -12.58 0.76 3.55
C THR A 410 -13.93 1.44 3.79
N VAL A 411 -15.03 0.70 3.75
CA VAL A 411 -16.40 1.23 3.88
C VAL A 411 -16.82 1.36 5.34
N GLU A 412 -16.23 0.58 6.23
CA GLU A 412 -16.62 0.51 7.64
C GLU A 412 -16.37 1.82 8.40
N ASN A 413 -17.39 2.31 9.11
CA ASN A 413 -17.36 3.60 9.80
C ASN A 413 -16.61 3.50 11.14
N ARG A 414 -15.34 3.95 11.15
CA ARG A 414 -14.38 3.64 12.23
C ARG A 414 -14.44 4.59 13.42
N ARG A 415 -15.52 4.51 14.20
CA ARG A 415 -15.68 5.36 15.41
C ARG A 415 -14.73 4.99 16.55
N GLN A 416 -14.34 3.73 16.67
CA GLN A 416 -13.44 3.26 17.73
C GLN A 416 -11.97 3.26 17.28
N GLU A 417 -11.06 3.69 18.17
CA GLU A 417 -9.61 3.74 17.90
C GLU A 417 -9.03 2.38 17.56
N VAL A 418 -9.49 1.33 18.27
CA VAL A 418 -9.09 -0.07 18.05
C VAL A 418 -9.42 -0.50 16.62
N ASN A 419 -10.66 -0.26 16.16
CA ASN A 419 -11.10 -0.64 14.82
C ASN A 419 -10.32 0.12 13.74
N LYS A 420 -9.94 1.38 14.01
CA LYS A 420 -9.08 2.16 13.12
C LYS A 420 -7.68 1.55 13.03
N ALA A 421 -7.04 1.28 14.16
CA ALA A 421 -5.71 0.66 14.22
C ALA A 421 -5.68 -0.72 13.54
N PHE A 422 -6.65 -1.58 13.85
CA PHE A 422 -6.78 -2.91 13.24
C PHE A 422 -7.00 -2.83 11.73
N SER A 423 -7.90 -1.95 11.27
CA SER A 423 -8.16 -1.80 9.83
C SER A 423 -6.95 -1.21 9.09
N ASP A 424 -6.12 -0.41 9.74
CA ASP A 424 -4.88 0.12 9.17
C ASP A 424 -3.83 -0.99 9.02
N LEU A 425 -3.70 -1.85 10.04
CA LEU A 425 -2.92 -3.08 10.01
C LEU A 425 -3.36 -4.03 8.89
N ALA A 426 -4.63 -4.40 8.91
CA ALA A 426 -5.19 -5.38 7.98
C ALA A 426 -5.04 -4.95 6.52
N ARG A 427 -5.31 -3.68 6.19
CA ARG A 427 -5.17 -3.20 4.80
C ARG A 427 -3.74 -3.33 4.28
N LYS A 428 -2.75 -2.97 5.08
CA LYS A 428 -1.32 -3.06 4.69
C LYS A 428 -0.81 -4.49 4.65
N ALA A 429 -1.32 -5.35 5.53
CA ALA A 429 -0.97 -6.76 5.61
C ALA A 429 -1.53 -7.58 4.46
N LEU A 430 -2.80 -7.37 4.09
CA LEU A 430 -3.44 -8.09 2.99
C LEU A 430 -2.65 -7.94 1.67
N GLY A 431 -2.17 -6.73 1.36
CA GLY A 431 -1.34 -6.51 0.16
C GLY A 431 -0.01 -7.27 0.19
N LEU A 432 0.66 -7.31 1.35
CA LEU A 432 1.91 -8.07 1.54
C LEU A 432 1.68 -9.57 1.46
N ASN A 433 0.64 -10.09 2.13
CA ASN A 433 0.33 -11.51 2.18
C ASN A 433 0.00 -12.07 0.79
N VAL A 434 -0.74 -11.31 -0.03
CA VAL A 434 -0.95 -11.65 -1.43
C VAL A 434 0.39 -11.71 -2.17
N GLY A 435 1.24 -10.69 -2.00
CA GLY A 435 2.56 -10.66 -2.61
C GLY A 435 3.44 -11.86 -2.21
N TRP A 436 3.46 -12.24 -0.93
CA TRP A 436 4.21 -13.39 -0.44
C TRP A 436 3.61 -14.72 -0.88
N ALA A 437 2.29 -14.87 -0.95
CA ALA A 437 1.67 -16.10 -1.46
C ALA A 437 2.04 -16.33 -2.93
N TRP A 438 2.02 -15.28 -3.76
CA TRP A 438 2.51 -15.36 -5.15
C TRP A 438 4.01 -15.63 -5.23
N ALA A 439 4.83 -15.07 -4.32
CA ALA A 439 6.25 -15.38 -4.23
C ALA A 439 6.52 -16.85 -3.83
N ASN A 440 5.73 -17.43 -2.92
CA ASN A 440 5.83 -18.85 -2.55
C ASN A 440 5.46 -19.75 -3.73
N TRP A 441 4.41 -19.39 -4.47
CA TRP A 441 4.06 -20.10 -5.71
C TRP A 441 5.19 -20.04 -6.74
N THR A 442 5.76 -18.87 -7.03
CA THR A 442 6.86 -18.77 -8.01
C THR A 442 8.08 -19.56 -7.55
N THR A 443 8.39 -19.55 -6.25
CA THR A 443 9.47 -20.40 -5.67
C THR A 443 9.25 -21.87 -5.96
N THR A 444 8.08 -22.40 -5.62
CA THR A 444 7.75 -23.83 -5.77
C THR A 444 7.63 -24.23 -7.24
N ALA A 445 7.11 -23.34 -8.10
CA ALA A 445 7.03 -23.57 -9.53
C ALA A 445 8.42 -23.64 -10.19
N ILE A 446 9.34 -22.73 -9.81
CA ILE A 446 10.72 -22.74 -10.31
C ILE A 446 11.45 -23.99 -9.82
N ALA A 447 11.37 -24.31 -8.52
CA ALA A 447 11.99 -25.52 -7.97
C ALA A 447 11.52 -26.78 -8.69
N ASN A 448 10.21 -26.88 -8.97
CA ASN A 448 9.64 -27.98 -9.75
C ASN A 448 10.19 -28.01 -11.19
N ALA A 449 10.27 -26.86 -11.86
CA ALA A 449 10.79 -26.78 -13.24
C ALA A 449 12.28 -27.16 -13.34
N VAL A 450 13.08 -26.79 -12.35
CA VAL A 450 14.52 -27.10 -12.28
C VAL A 450 14.77 -28.55 -11.95
N SER A 451 13.93 -29.17 -11.12
CA SER A 451 14.07 -30.58 -10.72
C SER A 451 13.83 -31.57 -11.86
N GLY A 452 13.27 -31.12 -12.99
CA GLY A 452 13.06 -31.93 -14.18
C GLY A 452 14.37 -32.27 -14.92
N PRO A 453 14.33 -33.14 -15.94
CA PRO A 453 15.50 -33.56 -16.73
C PRO A 453 16.08 -32.45 -17.63
N THR A 454 15.76 -31.18 -17.37
CA THR A 454 16.17 -30.04 -18.19
C THR A 454 17.63 -29.68 -17.94
N LYS A 455 18.40 -29.50 -19.02
CA LYS A 455 19.82 -29.09 -18.98
C LYS A 455 20.03 -27.58 -18.77
N ILE A 456 19.01 -26.84 -18.36
CA ILE A 456 19.09 -25.38 -18.24
C ILE A 456 19.77 -25.04 -16.91
N PRO A 457 20.85 -24.22 -16.89
CA PRO A 457 21.47 -23.76 -15.65
C PRO A 457 20.46 -23.08 -14.72
N HIS A 458 20.61 -23.28 -13.42
CA HIS A 458 19.66 -22.78 -12.41
C HIS A 458 19.44 -21.26 -12.52
N ALA A 459 20.53 -20.50 -12.64
CA ALA A 459 20.48 -19.04 -12.78
C ALA A 459 19.74 -18.60 -14.05
N ALA A 460 19.91 -19.32 -15.17
CA ALA A 460 19.22 -19.02 -16.42
C ALA A 460 17.70 -19.26 -16.32
N MET A 461 17.28 -20.31 -15.61
CA MET A 461 15.86 -20.56 -15.35
C MET A 461 15.24 -19.44 -14.51
N TYR A 462 15.92 -19.02 -13.43
CA TYR A 462 15.46 -17.88 -12.62
C TYR A 462 15.37 -16.59 -13.44
N ALA A 463 16.40 -16.26 -14.22
CA ALA A 463 16.39 -15.08 -15.09
C ALA A 463 15.21 -15.08 -16.08
N LEU A 464 14.91 -16.24 -16.70
CA LEU A 464 13.76 -16.39 -17.59
C LEU A 464 12.43 -16.18 -16.84
N CYS A 465 12.27 -16.80 -15.67
CA CYS A 465 11.08 -16.65 -14.83
C CYS A 465 10.89 -15.21 -14.36
N VAL A 466 11.97 -14.50 -14.04
CA VAL A 466 11.93 -13.08 -13.67
C VAL A 466 11.53 -12.21 -14.84
N ALA A 467 12.11 -12.42 -16.03
CA ALA A 467 11.72 -11.70 -17.24
C ALA A 467 10.22 -11.91 -17.55
N PHE A 468 9.74 -13.15 -17.45
CA PHE A 468 8.33 -13.49 -17.65
C PHE A 468 7.42 -12.82 -16.60
N ALA A 469 7.79 -12.89 -15.32
CA ALA A 469 7.00 -12.26 -14.26
C ALA A 469 6.94 -10.73 -14.41
N TRP A 470 8.07 -10.08 -14.73
CA TRP A 470 8.10 -8.64 -15.00
C TRP A 470 7.23 -8.26 -16.19
N PHE A 471 7.20 -9.09 -17.24
CA PHE A 471 6.32 -8.88 -18.38
C PHE A 471 4.84 -8.94 -17.96
N ILE A 472 4.42 -9.98 -17.24
CA ILE A 472 3.04 -10.14 -16.77
C ILE A 472 2.64 -9.01 -15.80
N ILE A 473 3.48 -8.71 -14.81
CA ILE A 473 3.23 -7.63 -13.85
C ILE A 473 3.15 -6.28 -14.57
N SER A 474 3.98 -6.03 -15.58
CA SER A 474 3.91 -4.80 -16.38
C SER A 474 2.58 -4.67 -17.12
N LEU A 475 2.08 -5.75 -17.72
CA LEU A 475 0.79 -5.76 -18.41
C LEU A 475 -0.37 -5.54 -17.44
N LEU A 476 -0.37 -6.24 -16.30
CA LEU A 476 -1.37 -6.10 -15.24
C LEU A 476 -1.37 -4.68 -14.66
N HIS A 477 -0.20 -4.14 -14.36
CA HIS A 477 -0.04 -2.77 -13.86
C HIS A 477 -0.54 -1.74 -14.87
N HIS A 478 -0.20 -1.89 -16.15
CA HIS A 478 -0.69 -0.99 -17.19
C HIS A 478 -2.23 -1.04 -17.29
N ARG A 479 -2.81 -2.24 -17.30
CA ARG A 479 -4.27 -2.40 -17.33
C ARG A 479 -4.92 -1.75 -16.12
N PHE A 480 -4.36 -1.99 -14.94
CA PHE A 480 -4.80 -1.38 -13.69
C PHE A 480 -4.75 0.16 -13.73
N GLU A 481 -3.66 0.74 -14.24
CA GLU A 481 -3.52 2.20 -14.38
C GLU A 481 -4.49 2.80 -15.40
N VAL A 482 -4.80 2.09 -16.49
CA VAL A 482 -5.82 2.52 -17.46
C VAL A 482 -7.20 2.57 -16.81
N GLU A 483 -7.60 1.52 -16.09
CA GLU A 483 -8.89 1.45 -15.40
C GLU A 483 -8.99 2.50 -14.30
N ARG A 484 -7.93 2.67 -13.51
CA ARG A 484 -7.86 3.70 -12.47
C ARG A 484 -8.07 5.11 -13.03
N ARG A 485 -7.38 5.46 -14.13
CA ARG A 485 -7.54 6.79 -14.77
C ARG A 485 -8.95 7.00 -15.30
N ALA A 486 -9.58 5.96 -15.82
CA ALA A 486 -10.97 6.04 -16.29
C ALA A 486 -11.91 6.30 -15.10
N TRP A 487 -11.69 5.62 -13.98
CA TRP A 487 -12.44 5.83 -12.74
C TRP A 487 -12.23 7.24 -12.16
N ASP A 488 -10.99 7.71 -12.07
CA ASP A 488 -10.68 9.05 -11.52
C ASP A 488 -11.37 10.16 -12.35
N LYS A 489 -11.37 10.03 -13.69
CA LYS A 489 -12.12 10.94 -14.58
C LYS A 489 -13.63 10.88 -14.36
N HIS A 490 -14.18 9.68 -14.13
CA HIS A 490 -15.60 9.51 -13.86
C HIS A 490 -16.01 10.19 -12.55
N VAL A 491 -15.20 10.05 -11.50
CA VAL A 491 -15.41 10.72 -10.20
C VAL A 491 -15.30 12.24 -10.34
N GLU A 492 -14.36 12.74 -11.15
CA GLU A 492 -14.21 14.17 -11.44
C GLU A 492 -15.42 14.71 -12.21
N GLN A 493 -15.92 13.97 -13.21
CA GLN A 493 -17.13 14.34 -13.96
C GLN A 493 -18.38 14.35 -13.07
N GLU A 494 -18.60 13.33 -12.24
CA GLU A 494 -19.69 13.31 -11.26
C GLU A 494 -19.61 14.53 -10.32
N ALA A 495 -18.40 14.88 -9.86
CA ALA A 495 -18.21 16.07 -9.04
C ALA A 495 -18.62 17.34 -9.78
N THR A 496 -18.24 17.51 -11.05
CA THR A 496 -18.60 18.72 -11.81
C THR A 496 -20.10 18.83 -12.08
N ILE A 497 -20.80 17.72 -12.30
CA ILE A 497 -22.25 17.71 -12.57
C ILE A 497 -23.06 18.04 -11.29
N ASP A 498 -22.61 17.59 -10.13
CA ASP A 498 -23.34 17.84 -8.86
C ASP A 498 -23.14 19.27 -8.30
N PHE A 499 -22.17 20.03 -8.82
CA PHE A 499 -21.85 21.39 -8.36
C PHE A 499 -22.11 22.49 -9.40
N GLY A 500 -22.36 22.16 -10.67
CA GLY A 500 -22.76 23.09 -11.73
C GLY A 500 -24.26 23.10 -11.91
#